data_AF-A0A0F0HX98-F1
#
_entry.id   AF-A0A0F0HX98-F1
#
_cell.length_a   1.000
_cell.length_b   1.000
_cell.length_c   1.000
_cell.angle_alpha   90.00
_cell.angle_beta   90.00
_cell.angle_gamma   90.00
#
_symmetry.space_group_name_H-M   'P 1'
#
loop_
_entity.id
_entity.type
_entity.pdbx_description
1 polymer ?
#
loop_
_entity_poly.entity_id
_entity_poly.type
_entity_poly.pdbx_seq_one_letter_code
_entity_poly.pdbx_strand_id
1 'polypeptide(L)' 'MPFFELDPEKFGADNPRDAARLFRLCAKATRLEQAGRSTTAVEQEMERIREDSRLRAEARQAERDAQRRGR' A
#
# COMPACT_ATOMS: atom_id res chain seq x y z
N MET A 1 24.65 -4.84 8.70
CA MET A 1 23.62 -4.64 7.67
C MET A 1 22.44 -3.95 8.34
N PRO A 2 22.09 -2.70 8.02
CA PRO A 2 20.85 -2.14 8.53
C PRO A 2 19.69 -2.94 7.92
N PHE A 3 18.82 -3.50 8.76
CA PHE A 3 17.53 -3.99 8.32
C PHE A 3 16.74 -2.74 7.89
N PHE A 4 16.56 -2.54 6.60
CA PHE A 4 15.58 -1.56 6.13
C PHE A 4 14.21 -2.12 6.49
N GLU A 5 13.65 -1.61 7.58
CA GLU A 5 12.30 -1.93 7.99
C GLU A 5 11.34 -1.33 6.95
N LEU A 6 10.57 -2.21 6.31
CA LEU A 6 9.60 -1.82 5.30
C LEU A 6 8.41 -1.17 6.01
N ASP A 7 8.50 0.13 6.22
CA ASP A 7 7.46 0.95 6.84
C ASP A 7 6.22 1.03 5.94
N PRO A 8 5.10 0.38 6.31
CA PRO A 8 3.93 0.31 5.44
C PRO A 8 3.32 1.67 5.14
N GLU A 9 3.29 2.57 6.13
CA GLU A 9 2.63 3.88 6.01
C GLU A 9 3.37 4.74 4.98
N LYS A 10 4.70 4.70 4.96
CA LYS A 10 5.52 5.38 3.95
C LYS A 10 5.30 4.86 2.54
N PHE A 11 4.87 3.61 2.39
CA PHE A 11 4.52 3.03 1.10
C PHE A 11 3.06 3.28 0.70
N GLY A 12 2.25 3.93 1.56
CA GLY A 12 0.82 4.11 1.35
C GLY A 12 0.01 2.82 1.59
N ALA A 13 0.53 1.93 2.44
CA ALA A 13 -0.12 0.70 2.85
C ALA A 13 -0.41 0.73 4.35
N ASP A 14 -1.42 -0.02 4.76
CA ASP A 14 -1.82 -0.10 6.17
C ASP A 14 -1.24 -1.34 6.88
N ASN A 15 -0.52 -2.18 6.14
CA ASN A 15 0.10 -3.39 6.63
C ASN A 15 1.35 -3.80 5.82
N PRO A 16 2.28 -4.59 6.40
CA PRO A 16 3.51 -4.98 5.71
C PRO A 16 3.32 -5.81 4.44
N ARG A 17 2.21 -6.55 4.32
CA ARG A 17 1.94 -7.39 3.16
C ARG A 17 1.64 -6.51 1.94
N ASP A 18 0.81 -5.49 2.10
CA ASP A 18 0.48 -4.58 1.01
C ASP A 18 1.64 -3.66 0.67
N ALA A 19 2.43 -3.24 1.66
CA ALA A 19 3.70 -2.55 1.43
C ALA A 19 4.65 -3.40 0.57
N ALA A 20 4.78 -4.70 0.87
CA ALA A 20 5.61 -5.61 0.08
C ALA A 20 5.07 -5.83 -1.35
N ARG A 21 3.74 -5.82 -1.54
CA ARG A 21 3.13 -5.87 -2.87
C ARG A 21 3.44 -4.59 -3.67
N LEU A 22 3.26 -3.42 -3.06
CA LEU A 22 3.58 -2.14 -3.68
C LEU A 22 5.06 -2.06 -4.07
N PHE A 23 5.97 -2.51 -3.20
CA PHE A 23 7.40 -2.58 -3.52
C PHE A 23 7.68 -3.45 -4.76
N ARG A 24 7.05 -4.64 -4.85
CA ARG A 24 7.20 -5.54 -6.01
C ARG A 24 6.62 -4.94 -7.28
N LEU A 25 5.49 -4.22 -7.18
CA LEU A 25 4.87 -3.53 -8.31
C LEU A 25 5.75 -2.38 -8.81
N CYS A 26 6.34 -1.58 -7.91
CA CYS A 26 7.33 -0.56 -8.30
C CYS A 26 8.49 -1.19 -9.08
N ALA A 27 9.09 -2.28 -8.57
CA ALA A 27 10.17 -2.96 -9.27
C ALA A 27 9.75 -3.50 -10.65
N LYS A 28 8.50 -3.95 -10.79
CA LYS A 28 7.92 -4.38 -12.07
C LYS A 28 7.71 -3.18 -13.02
N ALA A 29 7.19 -2.06 -12.52
CA ALA A 29 7.01 -0.84 -13.31
C ALA A 29 8.34 -0.36 -13.88
N THR A 30 9.39 -0.23 -13.05
CA THR A 30 10.74 0.16 -13.50
C THR A 30 11.27 -0.75 -14.60
N ARG A 31 11.07 -2.07 -14.50
CA ARG A 31 11.47 -3.01 -15.56
C ARG A 31 10.68 -2.82 -16.86
N LEU A 32 9.40 -2.50 -16.77
CA LEU A 32 8.56 -2.22 -17.94
C LEU A 32 8.97 -0.91 -18.62
N GLU A 33 9.23 0.15 -17.84
CA GLU A 33 9.72 1.43 -18.36
C GLU A 33 11.07 1.27 -19.07
N GLN A 34 12.01 0.54 -18.46
CA GLN A 34 13.31 0.24 -19.07
C GLN A 34 13.18 -0.55 -20.38
N ALA A 35 12.13 -1.36 -20.52
CA ALA A 35 11.83 -2.10 -21.73
C ALA A 35 10.98 -1.31 -22.75
N GLY A 36 10.66 -0.03 -22.47
CA GLY A 36 9.79 0.79 -23.32
C GLY A 36 8.33 0.30 -23.38
N ARG A 37 7.87 -0.43 -22.36
CA ARG A 37 6.52 -1.00 -22.27
C ARG A 37 5.63 -0.16 -21.37
N SER A 38 4.32 -0.21 -21.62
CA SER A 38 3.33 0.46 -20.77
C SER A 38 3.34 -0.06 -19.33
N THR A 39 3.30 0.88 -18.38
CA THR A 39 3.17 0.65 -16.93
C THR A 39 1.74 0.77 -16.42
N THR A 40 0.79 1.17 -17.26
CA THR A 40 -0.57 1.55 -16.85
C THR A 40 -1.28 0.49 -16.02
N ALA A 41 -1.16 -0.79 -16.39
CA ALA A 41 -1.76 -1.88 -15.63
C ALA A 41 -1.15 -2.05 -14.23
N VAL A 42 0.16 -1.79 -14.09
CA VAL A 42 0.87 -1.86 -12.82
C VAL A 42 0.50 -0.68 -11.92
N GLU A 43 0.41 0.52 -12.50
CA GLU A 43 -0.02 1.73 -11.79
C GLU A 43 -1.46 1.59 -11.26
N GLN A 44 -2.38 1.09 -12.08
CA GLN A 44 -3.76 0.81 -11.65
C GLN A 44 -3.82 -0.24 -10.53
N GLU A 45 -2.95 -1.24 -10.54
CA GLU A 45 -2.89 -2.23 -9.46
C GLU A 45 -2.36 -1.61 -8.17
N MET A 46 -1.33 -0.75 -8.26
CA MET A 46 -0.79 -0.02 -7.11
C MET A 46 -1.84 0.91 -6.49
N GLU A 47 -2.62 1.60 -7.32
CA GLU A 47 -3.67 2.51 -6.85
C GLU A 47 -4.78 1.77 -6.11
N ARG A 48 -5.22 0.61 -6.62
CA ARG A 48 -6.19 -0.26 -5.92
C ARG A 48 -5.70 -0.69 -4.54
N ILE A 49 -4.43 -1.09 -4.42
CA ILE A 49 -3.87 -1.52 -3.13
C ILE A 49 -3.82 -0.37 -2.13
N ARG A 50 -3.47 0.84 -2.58
CA ARG A 50 -3.47 2.05 -1.74
C ARG A 50 -4.87 2.42 -1.27
N GLU A 51 -5.84 2.35 -2.18
CA GLU A 51 -7.24 2.64 -1.83
C GLU A 51 -7.81 1.61 -0.85
N ASP A 52 -7.58 0.31 -1.08
CA ASP A 52 -7.96 -0.74 -0.14
C ASP A 52 -7.33 -0.53 1.25
N SER A 53 -6.06 -0.09 1.28
CA SER A 53 -5.34 0.23 2.52
C SER A 53 -5.98 1.40 3.26
N ARG A 54 -6.36 2.45 2.53
CA ARG A 54 -7.05 3.63 3.06
C ARG A 54 -8.40 3.24 3.68
N LEU A 55 -9.23 2.50 2.95
CA LEU A 55 -10.55 2.07 3.41
C LEU A 55 -10.47 1.22 4.69
N ARG A 56 -9.50 0.32 4.80
CA ARG A 56 -9.29 -0.47 6.02
C ARG A 56 -8.80 0.39 7.19
N ALA A 57 -7.95 1.38 6.94
CA ALA A 57 -7.50 2.30 7.97
C ALA A 57 -8.66 3.14 8.53
N GLU A 58 -9.52 3.65 7.65
CA GLU A 58 -10.74 4.38 8.01
C GLU A 58 -11.71 3.51 8.82
N ALA A 59 -11.93 2.25 8.40
CA ALA A 59 -12.78 1.30 9.12
C ALA A 59 -12.28 1.07 10.56
N ARG A 60 -10.97 0.82 10.75
CA ARG A 60 -10.38 0.64 12.09
C ARG A 60 -10.51 1.89 12.95
N GLN A 61 -10.41 3.08 12.35
CA GLN A 61 -10.57 4.33 13.08
C GLN A 61 -12.02 4.51 13.55
N ALA A 62 -12.99 4.24 12.67
CA ALA A 62 -14.42 4.29 13.00
C ALA A 62 -14.80 3.30 14.12
N GLU A 63 -14.26 2.07 14.08
CA GLU A 63 -14.47 1.08 15.15
C GLU A 63 -13.92 1.54 16.50
N ARG A 64 -12.73 2.15 16.52
CA ARG A 64 -12.12 2.70 17.73
C ARG A 64 -12.93 3.86 18.31
N ASP A 65 -13.44 4.73 17.45
CA ASP A 65 -14.26 5.87 17.87
C ASP A 65 -15.62 5.41 18.42
N ALA A 66 -16.22 4.38 17.83
CA ALA A 66 -17.44 3.75 18.36
C ALA A 66 -17.21 3.12 19.74
N GLN A 67 -16.09 2.41 19.94
CA GLN A 67 -15.74 1.82 21.23
C GLN A 67 -15.50 2.87 22.34
N ARG A 68 -15.01 4.06 21.98
CA ARG A 68 -14.81 5.17 22.92
C ARG A 68 -16.11 5.86 23.33
N ARG A 69 -17.13 5.88 22.46
CA ARG A 69 -18.45 6.48 22.74
C ARG A 69 -19.39 5.57 23.53
N GLY A 70 -19.14 4.26 23.51
CA GLY A 70 -19.89 3.27 24.29
C GLY A 70 -19.33 3.00 25.70
N ARG A 71 -18.26 3.69 26.09
CA ARG A 71 -17.69 3.71 27.46
C ARG A 71 -18.09 5.00 28.15
#